data_AF-A0A8T4PBG7-F1
#
_entry.id   AF-A0A8T4PBG7-F1
#
_cell.length_a   1.000
_cell.length_b   1.000
_cell.length_c   1.000
_cell.angle_alpha   90.00
_cell.angle_beta   90.00
_cell.angle_gamma   90.00
#
_symmetry.space_group_name_H-M   'P 1'
#
loop_
_entity.id
_entity.type
_entity.pdbx_description
1 polymer ?
#
loop_
_entity_poly.entity_id
_entity_poly.type
_entity_poly.pdbx_seq_one_letter_code
_entity_poly.pdbx_strand_id
1 'polypeptide(L)'
;MRSTPEFKKKVEQKQAVQKMTSKTTVIKPIAPTKTRNKLLSFWLYLTLILNALILILALFMSDSITKYLPTAPRGIVYLFSFLSFLNVVFVIYLFRWKLWAFWGFTIVAIMNVIVSLIYGYGTGSLFYLLGPIVLWLIMRPKWELFD
;
A
#
# COMPACT_ATOMS: atom_id res chain seq x y z
N MET A 1 -34.42 -26.27 61.51
CA MET A 1 -34.76 -25.64 60.21
C MET A 1 -34.68 -26.70 59.12
N ARG A 2 -35.83 -27.19 58.60
CA ARG A 2 -35.87 -28.20 57.52
C ARG A 2 -35.60 -27.52 56.18
N SER A 3 -34.45 -27.79 55.57
CA SER A 3 -34.20 -27.43 54.17
C SER A 3 -35.11 -28.29 53.28
N THR A 4 -36.16 -27.67 52.73
CA THR A 4 -37.08 -28.31 51.78
C THR A 4 -36.32 -28.73 50.51
N PRO A 5 -36.63 -29.93 49.94
CA PRO A 5 -35.94 -30.47 48.76
C PRO A 5 -36.03 -29.55 47.52
N GLU A 6 -37.03 -28.67 47.48
CA GLU A 6 -37.19 -27.57 46.53
C GLU A 6 -36.01 -26.59 46.49
N PHE A 7 -35.43 -26.26 47.65
CA PHE A 7 -34.33 -25.30 47.75
C PHE A 7 -33.05 -25.85 47.13
N LYS A 8 -32.77 -27.14 47.36
CA LYS A 8 -31.58 -27.82 46.82
C LYS A 8 -31.60 -27.87 45.29
N LYS A 9 -32.76 -28.18 44.69
CA LYS A 9 -32.94 -28.16 43.23
C LYS A 9 -32.70 -26.77 42.63
N LYS A 10 -33.22 -25.71 43.26
CA LYS A 10 -33.00 -24.32 42.78
C LYS A 10 -31.53 -23.91 42.85
N VAL A 11 -30.80 -24.37 43.87
CA VAL A 11 -29.35 -24.10 43.99
C VAL A 11 -28.57 -24.86 42.91
N GLU A 12 -28.87 -26.14 42.69
CA GLU A 12 -28.23 -26.94 41.63
C GLU A 12 -28.53 -26.40 40.23
N GLN A 13 -29.77 -25.96 39.98
CA GLN A 13 -30.18 -25.37 38.71
C GLN A 13 -29.50 -24.01 38.47
N LYS A 14 -29.38 -23.16 39.51
CA LYS A 14 -28.62 -21.92 39.41
C LYS A 14 -27.12 -22.17 39.15
N GLN A 15 -26.53 -23.18 39.79
CA GLN A 15 -25.14 -23.55 39.56
C GLN A 15 -24.91 -24.15 38.17
N ALA A 16 -25.87 -24.91 37.64
CA ALA A 16 -25.83 -25.44 36.28
C ALA A 16 -25.92 -24.32 35.22
N VAL A 17 -26.83 -23.35 35.42
CA VAL A 17 -26.96 -22.18 34.53
C VAL A 17 -25.70 -21.31 34.59
N GLN A 18 -25.11 -21.12 35.77
CA GLN A 18 -23.88 -20.33 35.93
C GLN A 18 -22.64 -21.02 35.34
N LYS A 19 -22.56 -22.36 35.39
CA LYS A 19 -21.54 -23.14 34.67
C LYS A 19 -21.73 -23.12 33.14
N MET A 20 -22.96 -22.96 32.66
CA MET A 20 -23.23 -22.80 31.22
C MET A 20 -22.88 -21.40 30.73
N THR A 21 -23.13 -20.34 31.52
CA THR A 21 -22.82 -18.96 31.14
C THR A 21 -21.33 -18.60 31.28
N SER A 22 -20.55 -19.34 32.07
CA SER A 22 -19.09 -19.16 32.15
C SER A 22 -18.32 -19.70 30.94
N LYS A 23 -19.00 -20.42 30.03
CA LYS A 23 -18.43 -20.96 28.78
C LYS A 23 -18.76 -20.10 27.56
N THR A 24 -19.19 -18.86 27.74
CA THR A 24 -19.14 -17.87 26.67
C THR A 24 -17.67 -17.57 26.40
N THR A 25 -17.09 -18.37 25.50
CA THR A 25 -15.81 -18.12 24.86
C THR A 25 -15.79 -16.66 24.48
N VAL A 26 -14.98 -15.86 25.17
CA VAL A 26 -14.66 -14.50 24.76
C VAL A 26 -14.04 -14.65 23.37
N ILE A 27 -14.85 -14.47 22.33
CA ILE A 27 -14.37 -14.43 20.97
C ILE A 27 -13.56 -13.13 20.91
N LYS A 28 -12.26 -13.25 21.21
CA LYS A 28 -11.29 -12.20 20.98
C LYS A 28 -11.53 -11.74 19.54
N PRO A 29 -11.86 -10.46 19.30
CA PRO A 29 -12.08 -9.98 17.94
C PRO A 29 -10.85 -10.39 17.15
N ILE A 30 -11.07 -11.20 16.11
CA ILE A 30 -10.01 -11.71 15.26
C ILE A 30 -9.39 -10.44 14.67
N ALA A 31 -8.21 -10.06 15.18
CA ALA A 31 -7.49 -8.90 14.65
C ALA A 31 -7.42 -9.09 13.13
N PRO A 32 -7.79 -8.09 12.32
CA PRO A 32 -7.88 -8.24 10.88
C PRO A 32 -6.54 -8.80 10.39
N THR A 33 -6.57 -10.04 9.92
CA THR A 33 -5.35 -10.71 9.49
C THR A 33 -4.80 -9.93 8.31
N LYS A 34 -3.52 -9.54 8.37
CA LYS A 34 -2.80 -8.76 7.36
C LYS A 34 -2.66 -9.58 6.08
N THR A 35 -3.76 -9.74 5.36
CA THR A 35 -3.89 -10.51 4.13
C THR A 35 -3.57 -9.60 2.97
N ARG A 36 -2.57 -9.95 2.16
CA ARG A 36 -2.24 -9.19 0.95
C ARG A 36 -3.29 -9.46 -0.12
N ASN A 37 -3.87 -8.40 -0.69
CA ASN A 37 -4.66 -8.53 -1.92
C ASN A 37 -3.73 -8.90 -3.06
N LYS A 38 -4.12 -9.91 -3.86
CA LYS A 38 -3.41 -10.27 -5.11
C LYS A 38 -3.31 -9.06 -6.04
N LEU A 39 -4.35 -8.22 -6.09
CA LEU A 39 -4.37 -6.98 -6.87
C LEU A 39 -3.30 -5.97 -6.42
N LEU A 40 -3.12 -5.77 -5.11
CA LEU A 40 -2.08 -4.87 -4.60
C LEU A 40 -0.68 -5.38 -4.96
N SER A 41 -0.46 -6.69 -4.80
CA SER A 41 0.83 -7.29 -5.14
C SER A 41 1.12 -7.18 -6.64
N PHE A 42 0.12 -7.47 -7.48
CA PHE A 42 0.22 -7.33 -8.93
C PHE A 42 0.55 -5.88 -9.34
N TRP A 43 -0.14 -4.90 -8.76
CA TRP A 43 0.11 -3.49 -9.03
C TRP A 43 1.52 -3.05 -8.62
N LEU A 44 2.00 -3.50 -7.46
CA LEU A 44 3.37 -3.23 -7.01
C LEU A 44 4.41 -3.89 -7.92
N TYR A 45 4.21 -5.14 -8.36
CA TYR A 45 5.10 -5.78 -9.33
C TYR A 45 5.12 -5.04 -10.67
N LEU A 46 3.96 -4.64 -11.18
CA LEU A 46 3.87 -3.88 -12.42
C LEU A 46 4.65 -2.56 -12.32
N THR A 47 4.44 -1.82 -11.22
CA THR A 47 5.11 -0.55 -10.98
C THR A 47 6.62 -0.74 -10.82
N LEU A 48 7.04 -1.81 -10.14
CA LEU A 48 8.45 -2.17 -9.97
C LEU A 48 9.13 -2.44 -11.31
N ILE A 49 8.52 -3.27 -12.15
CA ILE A 49 9.06 -3.64 -13.47
C ILE A 49 9.15 -2.40 -14.37
N LEU A 50 8.09 -1.59 -14.42
CA LEU A 50 8.08 -0.37 -15.26
C LEU A 50 9.16 0.63 -14.82
N ASN A 51 9.30 0.90 -13.51
CA ASN A 51 10.33 1.84 -13.03
C ASN A 51 11.74 1.28 -13.20
N ALA A 52 11.94 -0.03 -13.01
CA ALA A 52 13.23 -0.67 -13.27
C ALA A 52 13.59 -0.63 -14.76
N LEU A 53 12.62 -0.86 -15.65
CA LEU A 53 12.83 -0.77 -17.10
C LEU A 53 13.20 0.66 -17.50
N ILE A 54 12.49 1.67 -17.00
CA ILE A 54 12.82 3.08 -17.26
C ILE A 54 14.23 3.40 -16.79
N LEU A 55 14.62 2.95 -15.59
CA LEU A 55 15.96 3.16 -15.05
C LEU A 55 17.04 2.53 -15.94
N ILE A 56 16.84 1.29 -16.38
CA ILE A 56 17.78 0.59 -17.27
C ILE A 56 17.88 1.31 -18.62
N LEU A 57 16.75 1.64 -19.24
CA LEU A 57 16.73 2.36 -20.50
C LEU A 57 17.41 3.72 -20.39
N ALA A 58 17.16 4.45 -19.30
CA ALA A 58 17.75 5.76 -19.08
C ALA A 58 19.26 5.70 -18.81
N LEU A 59 19.77 4.66 -18.14
CA LEU A 59 21.21 4.49 -17.88
C LEU A 59 21.98 3.95 -19.09
N PHE A 60 21.42 2.99 -19.83
CA PHE A 60 22.13 2.32 -20.92
C PHE A 60 21.82 2.89 -22.31
N MET A 61 20.69 3.59 -22.47
CA MET A 61 20.25 4.14 -23.76
C MET A 61 20.07 5.66 -23.69
N SER A 62 20.71 6.35 -22.74
CA SER A 62 20.65 7.82 -22.61
C SER A 62 20.95 8.54 -23.93
N ASP A 63 21.97 8.09 -24.66
CA ASP A 63 22.39 8.68 -25.93
C ASP A 63 21.34 8.47 -27.03
N SER A 64 20.67 7.32 -27.04
CA SER A 64 19.57 7.05 -27.96
C SER A 64 18.33 7.88 -27.60
N ILE A 65 18.00 8.02 -26.31
CA ILE A 65 16.85 8.79 -25.84
C ILE A 65 16.99 10.27 -26.23
N THR A 66 18.19 10.85 -26.08
CA THR A 66 18.44 12.25 -26.47
C THR A 66 18.34 12.49 -27.98
N LYS A 67 18.48 11.46 -28.83
CA LYS A 67 18.23 11.59 -30.29
C LYS A 67 16.75 11.67 -30.64
N TYR A 68 15.90 10.95 -29.90
CA TYR A 68 14.44 10.96 -30.12
C TYR A 68 13.73 12.10 -29.37
N LEU A 69 14.36 12.63 -28.33
CA LEU A 69 13.90 13.80 -27.57
C LEU A 69 14.98 14.91 -27.63
N PRO A 70 15.19 15.54 -28.81
CA PRO A 70 16.25 16.53 -29.00
C PRO A 70 16.09 17.78 -28.12
N THR A 71 14.87 18.05 -27.65
CA THR A 71 14.56 19.17 -26.75
C THR A 71 14.85 18.87 -25.27
N ALA A 72 15.09 17.60 -24.91
CA ALA A 72 15.30 17.18 -23.53
C ALA A 72 16.77 17.33 -23.13
N PRO A 73 17.12 18.24 -22.19
CA PRO A 73 18.50 18.40 -21.74
C PRO A 73 18.99 17.12 -21.05
N ARG A 74 20.26 16.73 -21.22
CA ARG A 74 20.81 15.50 -20.59
C ARG A 74 20.56 15.43 -19.08
N GLY A 75 20.54 16.57 -18.39
CA GLY A 75 20.22 16.66 -16.96
C GLY A 75 18.84 16.11 -16.59
N ILE A 76 17.85 16.23 -17.48
CA ILE A 76 16.50 15.71 -17.21
C ILE A 76 16.48 14.19 -17.19
N VAL A 77 17.29 13.53 -18.04
CA VAL A 77 17.37 12.07 -18.12
C VAL A 77 17.93 11.51 -16.81
N TYR A 78 18.97 12.15 -16.26
CA TYR A 78 19.52 11.80 -14.96
C TYR A 78 18.53 12.06 -13.81
N LEU A 79 17.78 13.17 -13.87
CA LEU A 79 16.74 13.46 -12.89
C LEU A 79 15.64 12.39 -12.92
N PHE A 80 15.06 12.09 -14.08
CA PHE A 80 14.06 11.03 -14.22
C PHE A 80 14.60 9.66 -13.77
N SER A 81 15.86 9.33 -14.10
CA SER A 81 16.51 8.11 -13.62
C SER A 81 16.55 8.06 -12.08
N PHE A 82 16.93 9.17 -11.45
CA PHE A 82 16.95 9.27 -9.99
C PHE A 82 15.55 9.15 -9.38
N LEU A 83 14.54 9.82 -9.95
CA LEU A 83 13.15 9.67 -9.49
C LEU A 83 12.63 8.24 -9.68
N SER A 84 12.95 7.57 -10.79
CA SER A 84 12.60 6.16 -11.03
C SER A 84 13.27 5.22 -10.02
N PHE A 85 14.54 5.48 -9.68
CA PHE A 85 15.23 4.74 -8.62
C PHE A 85 14.53 4.91 -7.26
N LEU A 86 14.18 6.15 -6.88
CA LEU A 86 13.42 6.41 -5.65
C LEU A 86 12.07 5.68 -5.66
N ASN A 87 11.37 5.65 -6.79
CA ASN A 87 10.13 4.90 -6.94
C ASN A 87 10.32 3.40 -6.69
N VAL A 88 11.39 2.79 -7.21
CA VAL A 88 11.72 1.38 -6.93
C VAL A 88 11.89 1.16 -5.44
N VAL A 89 12.63 2.03 -4.75
CA VAL A 89 12.82 1.96 -3.30
C VAL A 89 11.48 2.08 -2.57
N PHE A 90 10.64 3.07 -2.90
CA PHE A 90 9.33 3.23 -2.28
C PHE A 90 8.41 2.04 -2.54
N VAL A 91 8.43 1.44 -3.74
CA VAL A 91 7.66 0.22 -4.04
C VAL A 91 8.12 -0.96 -3.18
N ILE A 92 9.42 -1.12 -2.92
CA ILE A 92 9.95 -2.14 -2.00
C ILE A 92 9.44 -1.91 -0.56
N TYR A 93 9.41 -0.66 -0.09
CA TYR A 93 8.86 -0.35 1.23
C TYR A 93 7.33 -0.46 1.31
N LEU A 94 6.63 -0.24 0.19
CA LEU A 94 5.20 -0.53 0.05
C LEU A 94 4.92 -2.03 0.16
N PHE A 95 5.79 -2.89 -0.38
CA PHE A 95 5.73 -4.32 -0.07
C PHE A 95 5.87 -4.54 1.45
N ARG A 96 6.74 -3.80 2.14
CA ARG A 96 6.89 -3.88 3.60
C ARG A 96 5.74 -3.21 4.39
N TRP A 97 4.66 -2.80 3.73
CA TRP A 97 3.49 -2.16 4.35
C TRP A 97 3.82 -0.89 5.14
N LYS A 98 4.79 -0.10 4.67
CA LYS A 98 5.13 1.19 5.28
C LYS A 98 4.33 2.32 4.65
N LEU A 99 3.53 3.02 5.45
CA LEU A 99 2.68 4.11 4.94
C LEU A 99 3.51 5.28 4.43
N TRP A 100 4.66 5.56 5.05
CA TRP A 100 5.56 6.61 4.60
C TRP A 100 6.06 6.41 3.16
N ALA A 101 6.13 5.16 2.69
CA ALA A 101 6.51 4.87 1.32
C ALA A 101 5.43 5.27 0.30
N PHE A 102 4.15 5.24 0.68
CA PHE A 102 3.07 5.79 -0.16
C PHE A 102 3.22 7.30 -0.33
N TRP A 103 3.54 8.02 0.75
CA TRP A 103 3.80 9.46 0.69
C TRP A 103 5.02 9.78 -0.17
N GLY A 104 6.12 9.03 -0.01
CA GLY A 104 7.31 9.16 -0.87
C GLY A 104 7.00 8.93 -2.36
N PHE A 105 6.27 7.85 -2.67
CA PHE A 105 5.81 7.55 -4.03
C PHE A 105 4.95 8.66 -4.62
N THR A 106 4.05 9.24 -3.82
CA THR A 106 3.18 10.34 -4.24
C THR A 106 3.96 11.63 -4.48
N ILE A 107 4.93 11.95 -3.63
CA ILE A 107 5.81 13.12 -3.80
C ILE A 107 6.63 12.97 -5.09
N VAL A 108 7.20 11.79 -5.35
CA VAL A 108 7.93 11.51 -6.59
C VAL A 108 7.04 11.69 -7.82
N ALA A 109 5.79 11.22 -7.76
CA ALA A 109 4.83 11.46 -8.84
C ALA A 109 4.55 12.96 -9.07
N ILE A 110 4.33 13.73 -8.00
CA ILE A 110 4.12 15.19 -8.09
C ILE A 110 5.35 15.87 -8.68
N MET A 111 6.56 15.50 -8.24
CA MET A 111 7.80 16.03 -8.82
C MET A 111 7.92 15.71 -10.30
N ASN A 112 7.57 14.50 -10.74
CA ASN A 112 7.54 14.14 -12.16
C ASN A 112 6.56 15.03 -12.95
N VAL A 113 5.39 15.34 -12.40
CA VAL A 113 4.44 16.28 -13.02
C VAL A 113 5.06 17.67 -13.15
N ILE A 114 5.65 18.20 -12.07
CA ILE A 114 6.26 19.54 -12.07
C ILE A 114 7.37 19.62 -13.12
N VAL A 115 8.29 18.65 -13.12
CA VAL A 115 9.35 18.54 -14.12
C VAL A 115 8.73 18.49 -15.52
N SER A 116 7.79 17.59 -15.75
CA SER A 116 7.14 17.42 -17.05
C SER A 116 6.45 18.72 -17.55
N LEU A 117 5.82 19.48 -16.67
CA LEU A 117 5.23 20.79 -17.01
C LEU A 117 6.28 21.85 -17.35
N ILE A 118 7.38 21.93 -16.59
CA ILE A 118 8.50 22.86 -16.85
C ILE A 118 9.07 22.65 -18.25
N TYR A 119 9.17 21.40 -18.69
CA TYR A 119 9.70 21.03 -20.01
C TYR A 119 8.65 21.00 -21.13
N GLY A 120 7.41 21.39 -20.86
CA GLY A 120 6.39 21.60 -21.89
C GLY A 120 5.68 20.33 -22.39
N TYR A 121 5.74 19.22 -21.67
CA TYR A 121 5.06 17.96 -22.04
C TYR A 121 3.52 18.00 -21.93
N GLY A 122 2.94 19.15 -21.59
CA GLY A 122 1.49 19.40 -21.63
C GLY A 122 0.68 18.55 -20.65
N THR A 123 -0.59 18.28 -21.00
CA THR A 123 -1.54 17.53 -20.15
C THR A 123 -1.17 16.06 -19.95
N GLY A 124 -0.28 15.51 -20.78
CA GLY A 124 0.27 14.16 -20.60
C GLY A 124 1.02 13.97 -19.28
N SER A 125 1.51 15.06 -18.69
CA SER A 125 2.13 15.07 -17.36
C SER A 125 1.21 14.54 -16.26
N LEU A 126 -0.12 14.70 -16.38
CA LEU A 126 -1.08 14.22 -15.39
C LEU A 126 -1.09 12.69 -15.27
N PHE A 127 -0.58 11.98 -16.27
CA PHE A 127 -0.48 10.52 -16.24
C PHE A 127 0.41 10.02 -15.09
N TYR A 128 1.40 10.82 -14.66
CA TYR A 128 2.24 10.48 -13.50
C TYR A 128 1.44 10.37 -12.19
N LEU A 129 0.30 11.07 -12.06
CA LEU A 129 -0.57 11.00 -10.88
C LEU A 129 -1.49 9.76 -10.87
N LEU A 130 -1.68 9.12 -12.03
CA LEU A 130 -2.54 7.94 -12.13
C LEU A 130 -2.00 6.79 -11.27
N GLY A 131 -0.67 6.67 -11.18
CA GLY A 131 0.01 5.69 -10.33
C GLY A 131 -0.43 5.77 -8.86
N PRO A 132 -0.18 6.91 -8.19
CA PRO A 132 -0.61 7.13 -6.81
C PRO A 132 -2.11 7.02 -6.59
N ILE A 133 -2.94 7.48 -7.53
CA ILE A 133 -4.41 7.42 -7.42
C ILE A 133 -4.89 5.97 -7.39
N VAL A 134 -4.41 5.13 -8.31
CA VAL A 134 -4.75 3.70 -8.33
C VAL A 134 -4.25 3.02 -7.07
N LEU A 135 -3.02 3.33 -6.64
CA LEU A 135 -2.47 2.77 -5.41
C LEU A 135 -3.30 3.16 -4.18
N TRP A 136 -3.71 4.42 -4.08
CA TRP A 136 -4.59 4.93 -3.03
C TRP A 136 -5.92 4.18 -3.01
N LEU A 137 -6.55 3.97 -4.18
CA LEU A 137 -7.82 3.26 -4.28
C LEU A 137 -7.72 1.81 -3.80
N ILE A 138 -6.62 1.13 -4.12
CA ILE A 138 -6.37 -0.25 -3.69
C ILE A 138 -6.01 -0.31 -2.19
N MET A 139 -5.31 0.69 -1.67
CA MET A 139 -4.87 0.75 -0.26
C MET A 139 -5.94 1.23 0.70
N ARG A 140 -6.90 2.07 0.25
CA ARG A 140 -7.96 2.67 1.08
C ARG A 140 -8.65 1.70 2.05
N PRO A 141 -9.04 0.46 1.65
CA PRO A 141 -9.72 -0.47 2.57
C PRO A 141 -8.81 -1.06 3.66
N LYS A 142 -7.49 -0.92 3.53
CA LYS A 142 -6.48 -1.56 4.39
C LYS A 142 -5.53 -0.56 5.02
N TRP A 143 -5.87 0.74 4.99
CA TRP A 143 -5.01 1.81 5.48
C TRP A 143 -4.60 1.62 6.93
N GLU A 144 -5.51 1.11 7.77
CA GLU A 144 -5.29 0.81 9.19
C GLU A 144 -4.27 -0.33 9.43
N LEU A 145 -3.92 -1.11 8.40
CA LEU A 145 -2.95 -2.21 8.49
C LEU A 145 -1.52 -1.79 8.15
N PHE A 146 -1.31 -0.56 7.68
CA PHE A 146 0.00 -0.02 7.36
C PHE A 146 0.65 0.56 8.61
N ASP A 147 1.95 0.31 8.77
CA ASP A 147 2.75 0.86 9.86
C ASP A 147 3.33 2.24 9.48
#